data_AF-A0AAQ2XYV5-F1
#
_entry.id   AF-A0AAQ2XYV5-F1
#
_cell.length_a   1.000
_cell.length_b   1.000
_cell.length_c   1.000
_cell.angle_alpha   90.00
_cell.angle_beta   90.00
_cell.angle_gamma   90.00
#
_symmetry.space_group_name_H-M   'P 1'
#
loop_
_entity.id
_entity.type
_entity.pdbx_description
1 polymer ?
#
loop_
_entity_poly.entity_id
_entity_poly.type
_entity_poly.pdbx_seq_one_letter_code
_entity_poly.pdbx_strand_id
1 'polypeptide(L)'
;MDGDLTLLKQFNEKSKKQATIYARKYHYDCDGEFSVNFYQMSSGLDDSTGACRLKYLGCFNGHALSQRALGFDFSTNEVTVPGYPMSRYSISVDQFRVEFKSSHIVKDLYSSLIEFPRYWESDFEKVKADYPEQAREIAELLDQRISYLASIQSSKDYKSSWVYYQFIGKLDALTNAINGRILKGTRYFYSPEAYFNKYSSRLVSLSAREKAELHRRLNRWD
;
A
#
# COMPACT_ATOMS: atom_id res chain seq x y z
N MET A 1 -12.29 -12.09 16.93
CA MET A 1 -12.31 -10.63 16.66
C MET A 1 -12.70 -9.83 17.90
N ASP A 2 -13.63 -10.29 18.75
CA ASP A 2 -14.06 -9.54 19.95
C ASP A 2 -12.97 -9.29 21.02
N GLY A 3 -11.94 -10.13 21.07
CA GLY A 3 -10.83 -9.98 22.03
C GLY A 3 -10.02 -8.70 21.83
N ASP A 4 -9.71 -8.34 20.58
CA ASP A 4 -8.90 -7.14 20.29
C ASP A 4 -9.66 -5.84 20.52
N LEU A 5 -10.96 -5.84 20.20
CA LEU A 5 -11.84 -4.70 20.48
C LEU A 5 -11.99 -4.46 21.97
N THR A 6 -12.06 -5.54 22.75
CA THR A 6 -12.07 -5.46 24.22
C THR A 6 -10.75 -4.91 24.74
N LEU A 7 -9.61 -5.37 24.22
CA LEU A 7 -8.29 -4.85 24.59
C LEU A 7 -8.13 -3.37 24.24
N LEU A 8 -8.62 -2.93 23.08
CA LEU A 8 -8.59 -1.53 22.67
C LEU A 8 -9.44 -0.64 23.59
N LYS A 9 -10.64 -1.09 23.98
CA LYS A 9 -11.48 -0.39 24.96
C LYS A 9 -10.77 -0.29 26.32
N GLN A 10 -10.24 -1.39 26.82
CA GLN A 10 -9.50 -1.42 28.08
C GLN A 10 -8.26 -0.51 28.04
N PHE A 11 -7.54 -0.48 26.91
CA PHE A 11 -6.40 0.42 26.72
C PHE A 11 -6.86 1.88 26.81
N ASN A 12 -7.91 2.27 26.09
CA ASN A 12 -8.45 3.63 26.11
C ASN A 12 -8.93 4.04 27.51
N GLU A 13 -9.64 3.16 28.23
CA GLU A 13 -10.10 3.40 29.60
C GLU A 13 -8.93 3.60 30.58
N LYS A 14 -7.93 2.70 30.56
CA LYS A 14 -6.79 2.77 31.48
C LYS A 14 -5.83 3.92 31.18
N SER A 15 -5.64 4.26 29.90
CA SER A 15 -4.68 5.28 29.46
C SER A 15 -5.29 6.67 29.30
N LYS A 16 -6.62 6.78 29.32
CA LYS A 16 -7.36 7.98 28.95
C LYS A 16 -6.94 8.52 27.57
N LYS A 17 -6.56 7.63 26.65
CA LYS A 17 -6.24 7.94 25.25
C LYS A 17 -7.39 7.56 24.32
N GLN A 18 -7.29 7.97 23.07
CA GLN A 18 -8.25 7.66 22.01
C GLN A 18 -7.56 6.89 20.88
N ALA A 19 -7.02 5.70 21.20
CA ALA A 19 -6.56 4.79 20.16
C ALA A 19 -7.77 4.29 19.36
N THR A 20 -7.57 4.13 18.06
CA THR A 20 -8.59 3.66 17.12
C THR A 20 -8.10 2.51 16.26
N ILE A 21 -6.79 2.34 16.13
CA ILE A 21 -6.15 1.31 15.31
C ILE A 21 -5.40 0.36 16.22
N TYR A 22 -5.55 -0.94 15.99
CA TYR A 22 -4.80 -1.96 16.69
C TYR A 22 -4.11 -2.94 15.74
N ALA A 23 -2.90 -3.31 16.11
CA ALA A 23 -2.03 -4.18 15.34
C ALA A 23 -1.63 -5.40 16.18
N ARG A 24 -2.20 -6.56 15.87
CA ARG A 24 -1.87 -7.81 16.54
C ARG A 24 -0.68 -8.49 15.85
N LYS A 25 0.31 -8.90 16.63
CA LYS A 25 1.47 -9.68 16.18
C LYS A 25 1.57 -10.94 17.03
N TYR A 26 1.72 -12.09 16.38
CA TYR A 26 1.97 -13.36 17.05
C TYR A 26 3.47 -13.62 17.14
N HIS A 27 3.92 -14.10 18.30
CA HIS A 27 5.31 -14.47 18.52
C HIS A 27 5.45 -15.97 18.24
N TYR A 28 6.13 -16.31 17.14
CA TYR A 28 6.28 -17.70 16.70
C TYR A 28 7.03 -18.59 17.70
N ASP A 29 7.95 -18.01 18.47
CA ASP A 29 8.84 -18.74 19.37
C ASP A 29 8.36 -18.75 20.83
N CYS A 30 7.16 -18.21 21.12
CA CYS A 30 6.67 -18.00 22.49
C CYS A 30 5.28 -18.62 22.74
N ASP A 31 5.05 -19.89 22.36
CA ASP A 31 3.86 -20.67 22.73
C ASP A 31 2.49 -19.96 22.55
N GLY A 32 2.33 -19.21 21.45
CA GLY A 32 1.07 -18.52 21.15
C GLY A 32 0.89 -17.16 21.84
N GLU A 33 1.94 -16.64 22.47
CA GLU A 33 1.97 -15.24 22.92
C GLU A 33 1.74 -14.28 21.75
N PHE A 34 1.04 -13.19 22.05
CA PHE A 34 0.78 -12.14 21.09
C PHE A 34 0.98 -10.77 21.73
N SER A 35 1.39 -9.83 20.90
CA SER A 35 1.38 -8.41 21.22
C SER A 35 0.32 -7.68 20.42
N VAL A 36 -0.22 -6.61 21.00
CA VAL A 36 -1.14 -5.70 20.32
C VAL A 36 -0.62 -4.28 20.47
N ASN A 37 -0.28 -3.63 19.37
CA ASN A 37 0.11 -2.22 19.35
C ASN A 37 -1.13 -1.35 19.11
N PHE A 38 -1.20 -0.20 19.79
CA PHE A 38 -2.31 0.74 19.70
C PHE A 38 -1.84 2.07 19.11
N TYR A 39 -2.60 2.58 18.14
CA TYR A 39 -2.29 3.82 17.43
C TYR A 39 -3.49 4.77 17.42
N GLN A 40 -3.19 6.06 17.35
CA GLN A 40 -4.14 7.13 17.08
C GLN A 40 -3.78 7.79 15.75
N MET A 41 -4.78 8.07 14.93
CA MET A 41 -4.60 8.89 13.73
C MET A 41 -4.33 10.34 14.15
N SER A 42 -3.18 10.90 13.74
CA SER A 42 -2.79 12.27 14.12
C SER A 42 -3.14 13.32 13.06
N SER A 43 -3.05 12.94 11.78
CA SER A 43 -3.36 13.82 10.63
C SER A 43 -3.28 13.03 9.30
N GLY A 44 -3.66 13.65 8.18
CA GLY A 44 -3.50 13.11 6.82
C GLY A 44 -4.83 12.79 6.12
N LEU A 45 -4.76 12.03 5.01
CA LEU A 45 -5.86 11.68 4.07
C LEU A 45 -6.27 12.75 3.04
N ASP A 46 -5.77 13.98 3.16
CA ASP A 46 -6.09 15.10 2.27
C ASP A 46 -5.07 15.34 1.13
N ASP A 47 -4.14 14.40 0.90
CA ASP A 47 -3.15 14.48 -0.18
C ASP A 47 -3.30 13.34 -1.21
N SER A 48 -2.63 13.49 -2.35
CA SER A 48 -2.63 12.52 -3.45
C SER A 48 -1.93 11.19 -3.14
N THR A 49 -1.19 11.12 -2.04
CA THR A 49 -0.46 9.90 -1.65
C THR A 49 -1.33 8.97 -0.81
N GLY A 50 -2.47 9.43 -0.30
CA GLY A 50 -3.34 8.61 0.53
C GLY A 50 -2.68 8.09 1.80
N ALA A 51 -1.57 8.70 2.20
CA ALA A 51 -0.91 8.42 3.46
C ALA A 51 -1.57 9.23 4.59
N CYS A 52 -1.67 8.62 5.76
CA CYS A 52 -1.96 9.31 7.00
C CYS A 52 -0.83 9.12 8.00
N ARG A 53 -0.76 10.03 8.97
CA ARG A 53 0.19 10.00 10.08
C ARG A 53 -0.46 9.28 11.25
N LEU A 54 0.21 8.25 11.75
CA LEU A 54 -0.23 7.46 12.89
C LEU A 54 0.72 7.66 14.04
N LYS A 55 0.16 8.02 15.19
CA LYS A 55 0.89 8.19 16.44
C LYS A 55 0.77 6.92 17.27
N TYR A 56 1.91 6.30 17.57
CA TYR A 56 1.95 5.14 18.46
C TYR A 56 1.63 5.55 19.91
N LEU A 57 0.73 4.82 20.56
CA LEU A 57 0.26 5.13 21.92
C LEU A 57 0.72 4.12 22.99
N GLY A 58 0.95 2.87 22.61
CA GLY A 58 1.37 1.82 23.56
C GLY A 58 1.07 0.43 23.04
N CYS A 59 1.28 -0.59 23.88
CA CYS A 59 1.02 -1.97 23.51
C CYS A 59 0.48 -2.84 24.66
N PHE A 60 0.01 -4.01 24.29
CA PHE A 60 -0.27 -5.16 25.15
C PHE A 60 0.73 -6.26 24.77
N ASN A 61 1.40 -6.89 25.73
CA ASN A 61 2.34 -7.98 25.49
C ASN A 61 1.96 -9.21 26.34
N GLY A 62 1.03 -10.05 25.87
CA GLY A 62 0.63 -11.33 26.48
C GLY A 62 -0.07 -11.29 27.85
N HIS A 63 0.45 -10.50 28.78
CA HIS A 63 0.06 -10.50 30.20
C HIS A 63 -0.21 -9.10 30.77
N ALA A 64 0.33 -8.05 30.15
CA ALA A 64 0.20 -6.68 30.65
C ALA A 64 -0.06 -5.67 29.53
N LEU A 65 -0.94 -4.71 29.84
CA LEU A 65 -1.03 -3.47 29.08
C LEU A 65 0.13 -2.58 29.51
N SER A 66 1.15 -2.49 28.67
CA SER A 66 2.17 -1.47 28.79
C SER A 66 1.69 -0.22 28.07
N GLN A 67 1.17 0.72 28.85
CA GLN A 67 1.39 2.11 28.47
C GLN A 67 2.90 2.31 28.44
N ARG A 68 3.40 3.12 27.52
CA ARG A 68 4.78 3.58 27.64
C ARG A 68 4.89 4.26 29.00
N ALA A 69 5.53 3.59 29.95
CA ALA A 69 5.60 4.03 31.33
C ALA A 69 6.32 5.38 31.36
N LEU A 70 5.74 6.34 32.09
CA LEU A 70 6.30 7.62 32.51
C LEU A 70 7.56 7.45 33.41
N GLY A 71 8.48 6.54 33.06
CA GLY A 71 9.63 6.16 33.88
C GLY A 71 10.90 5.77 33.10
N PHE A 72 10.82 5.59 31.77
CA PHE A 72 11.97 5.74 30.89
C PHE A 72 11.77 7.05 30.12
N ASP A 73 12.33 8.11 30.68
CA ASP A 73 12.37 9.44 30.08
C ASP A 73 13.27 9.42 28.84
N PHE A 74 12.74 8.88 27.73
CA PHE A 74 12.98 9.48 26.42
C PHE A 74 11.93 10.56 26.27
N SER A 75 12.12 11.69 26.96
CA SER A 75 11.38 12.91 26.75
C SER A 75 11.28 13.13 25.24
N THR A 76 10.05 13.22 24.73
CA THR A 76 9.65 13.64 23.37
C THR A 76 9.53 12.65 22.20
N ASN A 77 9.76 11.33 22.31
CA ASN A 77 9.70 10.48 21.10
C ASN A 77 8.31 9.88 20.80
N GLU A 78 7.31 10.72 20.52
CA GLU A 78 6.09 10.28 19.83
C GLU A 78 6.45 9.79 18.42
N VAL A 79 6.52 8.47 18.23
CA VAL A 79 6.85 7.91 16.91
C VAL A 79 5.63 8.06 16.04
N THR A 80 5.75 8.94 15.05
CA THR A 80 4.76 9.11 14.00
C THR A 80 5.19 8.34 12.77
N VAL A 81 4.39 7.36 12.38
CA VAL A 81 4.64 6.48 11.24
C VAL A 81 3.64 6.73 10.12
N PRO A 82 3.98 6.43 8.86
CA PRO A 82 3.00 6.47 7.79
C PRO A 82 2.00 5.32 7.94
N GLY A 83 0.75 5.58 7.56
CA GLY A 83 -0.33 4.61 7.48
C GLY A 83 -1.05 4.74 6.14
N TYR A 84 -1.44 3.61 5.57
CA TYR A 84 -2.05 3.53 4.25
C TYR A 84 -3.37 2.77 4.38
N PRO A 85 -4.53 3.46 4.37
CA PRO A 85 -5.81 2.79 4.45
C PRO A 85 -6.00 1.83 3.29
N MET A 86 -6.32 0.58 3.59
CA MET A 86 -6.45 -0.52 2.64
C MET A 86 -7.91 -0.93 2.43
N SER A 87 -8.79 -0.51 3.35
CA SER A 87 -10.24 -0.61 3.25
C SER A 87 -10.87 0.40 4.21
N ARG A 88 -12.21 0.40 4.29
CA ARG A 88 -12.96 1.25 5.23
C ARG A 88 -12.54 1.04 6.69
N TYR A 89 -12.11 -0.16 7.08
CA TYR A 89 -11.75 -0.49 8.47
C TYR A 89 -10.38 -1.14 8.63
N SER A 90 -9.52 -1.06 7.61
CA SER A 90 -8.18 -1.67 7.66
C SER A 90 -7.11 -0.75 7.12
N ILE A 91 -5.93 -0.80 7.71
CA ILE A 91 -4.79 0.05 7.38
C ILE A 91 -3.50 -0.77 7.37
N SER A 92 -2.58 -0.45 6.47
CA SER A 92 -1.20 -0.92 6.54
C SER A 92 -0.36 0.15 7.25
N VAL A 93 0.45 -0.24 8.22
CA VAL A 93 1.35 0.66 8.96
C VAL A 93 2.76 0.50 8.39
N ASP A 94 3.50 1.61 8.30
CA ASP A 94 4.89 1.71 7.84
C ASP A 94 5.13 1.44 6.34
N GLN A 95 4.28 0.68 5.67
CA GLN A 95 4.51 0.27 4.29
C GLN A 95 3.29 0.37 3.39
N PHE A 96 3.53 0.87 2.19
CA PHE A 96 2.67 0.70 1.01
C PHE A 96 3.52 0.01 -0.04
N ARG A 97 3.18 -1.24 -0.40
CA ARG A 97 4.02 -2.02 -1.31
C ARG A 97 3.20 -2.75 -2.35
N VAL A 98 3.49 -2.48 -3.61
CA VAL A 98 3.10 -3.32 -4.74
C VAL A 98 4.38 -4.00 -5.20
N GLU A 99 4.42 -5.33 -5.19
CA GLU A 99 5.62 -6.05 -5.61
C GLU A 99 5.73 -6.10 -7.14
N PHE A 100 6.96 -6.19 -7.66
CA PHE A 100 7.18 -6.34 -9.10
C PHE A 100 6.44 -7.57 -9.63
N LYS A 101 5.69 -7.38 -10.73
CA LYS A 101 4.77 -8.38 -11.32
C LYS A 101 3.60 -8.80 -10.42
N SER A 102 3.39 -8.14 -9.30
CA SER A 102 2.17 -8.26 -8.50
C SER A 102 1.27 -7.07 -8.77
N SER A 103 0.02 -7.30 -9.13
CA SER A 103 -1.00 -6.25 -9.17
C SER A 103 -1.64 -5.99 -7.80
N HIS A 104 -1.23 -6.74 -6.78
CA HIS A 104 -1.80 -6.68 -5.44
C HIS A 104 -0.91 -5.87 -4.53
N ILE A 105 -1.54 -5.10 -3.66
CA ILE A 105 -0.84 -4.47 -2.54
C ILE A 105 -0.58 -5.56 -1.50
N VAL A 106 0.68 -5.73 -1.09
CA VAL A 106 1.07 -6.65 -0.01
C VAL A 106 0.56 -6.10 1.31
N LYS A 107 -0.01 -6.99 2.14
CA LYS A 107 -0.91 -6.60 3.23
C LYS A 107 -0.46 -7.18 4.56
N ASP A 108 0.15 -6.32 5.39
CA ASP A 108 0.12 -6.46 6.86
C ASP A 108 -1.01 -5.56 7.36
N LEU A 109 -2.24 -6.10 7.39
CA LEU A 109 -3.42 -5.30 7.74
C LEU A 109 -3.65 -5.23 9.24
N TYR A 110 -3.86 -4.00 9.68
CA TYR A 110 -4.29 -3.68 11.03
C TYR A 110 -5.73 -3.14 10.98
N SER A 111 -6.48 -3.40 12.03
CA SER A 111 -7.90 -3.05 12.07
C SER A 111 -8.10 -1.67 12.71
N SER A 112 -9.12 -0.96 12.24
CA SER A 112 -9.51 0.36 12.74
C SER A 112 -10.96 0.36 13.19
N LEU A 113 -11.24 0.98 14.34
CA LEU A 113 -12.60 1.27 14.81
C LEU A 113 -13.22 2.49 14.14
N ILE A 114 -12.41 3.37 13.54
CA ILE A 114 -12.90 4.49 12.76
C ILE A 114 -12.86 4.16 11.28
N GLU A 115 -13.82 4.71 10.56
CA GLU A 115 -13.91 4.55 9.12
C GLU A 115 -12.93 5.47 8.39
N PHE A 116 -12.20 4.91 7.44
CA PHE A 116 -11.42 5.71 6.50
C PHE A 116 -12.31 6.17 5.34
N PRO A 117 -12.36 7.48 5.05
CA PRO A 117 -13.19 8.03 3.97
C PRO A 117 -12.68 7.66 2.57
N ARG A 118 -11.36 7.40 2.46
CA ARG A 118 -10.70 6.96 1.23
C ARG A 118 -9.69 5.87 1.56
N TYR A 119 -9.48 4.95 0.63
CA TYR A 119 -8.53 3.84 0.80
C TYR A 119 -7.96 3.37 -0.54
N TRP A 120 -6.81 2.71 -0.47
CA TRP A 120 -6.12 2.16 -1.63
C TRP A 120 -6.86 0.95 -2.19
N GLU A 121 -7.18 1.02 -3.48
CA GLU A 121 -7.73 -0.08 -4.25
C GLU A 121 -6.65 -0.61 -5.21
N SER A 122 -6.50 -1.93 -5.25
CA SER A 122 -5.57 -2.61 -6.16
C SER A 122 -6.27 -3.13 -7.41
N ASP A 123 -7.57 -3.42 -7.32
CA ASP A 123 -8.32 -3.94 -8.46
C ASP A 123 -8.92 -2.81 -9.30
N PHE A 124 -8.33 -2.60 -10.47
CA PHE A 124 -8.78 -1.60 -11.41
C PHE A 124 -10.21 -1.83 -11.92
N GLU A 125 -10.66 -3.09 -12.00
CA GLU A 125 -12.02 -3.38 -12.47
C GLU A 125 -13.08 -2.83 -11.51
N LYS A 126 -12.76 -2.77 -10.22
CA LYS A 126 -13.63 -2.16 -9.22
C LYS A 126 -13.66 -0.63 -9.35
N VAL A 127 -12.51 0.00 -9.61
CA VAL A 127 -12.46 1.43 -9.92
C VAL A 127 -13.31 1.73 -11.17
N LYS A 128 -13.22 0.88 -12.19
CA LYS A 128 -14.00 1.00 -13.43
C LYS A 128 -15.50 0.79 -13.22
N ALA A 129 -15.89 -0.14 -12.37
CA ALA A 129 -17.31 -0.38 -12.05
C ALA A 129 -17.93 0.83 -11.31
N ASP A 130 -17.20 1.39 -10.35
CA ASP A 130 -17.72 2.47 -9.50
C ASP A 130 -17.55 3.88 -10.10
N TYR A 131 -16.49 4.09 -10.88
CA TYR A 131 -16.08 5.39 -11.43
C TYR A 131 -15.58 5.24 -12.89
N PRO A 132 -16.48 4.90 -13.84
CA PRO A 132 -16.09 4.52 -15.20
C PRO A 132 -15.37 5.61 -16.00
N GLU A 133 -15.78 6.88 -15.88
CA GLU A 133 -15.11 7.99 -16.57
C GLU A 133 -13.69 8.22 -16.03
N GLN A 134 -13.53 8.23 -14.70
CA GLN A 134 -12.22 8.34 -14.07
C GLN A 134 -11.32 7.16 -14.45
N ALA A 135 -11.86 5.94 -14.48
CA ALA A 135 -11.12 4.77 -14.91
C ALA A 135 -10.67 4.89 -16.37
N ARG A 136 -11.52 5.40 -17.27
CA ARG A 136 -11.13 5.67 -18.67
C ARG A 136 -9.95 6.64 -18.74
N GLU A 137 -10.02 7.76 -18.02
CA GLU A 137 -8.91 8.74 -17.97
C GLU A 137 -7.61 8.16 -17.39
N ILE A 138 -7.70 7.33 -16.36
CA ILE A 138 -6.53 6.64 -15.78
C ILE A 138 -5.92 5.68 -16.81
N ALA A 139 -6.74 4.86 -17.46
CA ALA A 139 -6.27 3.91 -18.46
C ALA A 139 -5.60 4.64 -19.64
N GLU A 140 -6.23 5.70 -20.17
CA GLU A 140 -5.65 6.51 -21.25
C GLU A 140 -4.29 7.10 -20.86
N LEU A 141 -4.19 7.70 -19.66
CA LEU A 141 -2.93 8.28 -19.17
C LEU A 141 -1.83 7.23 -19.05
N LEU A 142 -2.13 6.07 -18.47
CA LEU A 142 -1.15 5.03 -18.20
C LEU A 142 -0.75 4.27 -19.46
N ASP A 143 -1.72 3.93 -20.33
CA ASP A 143 -1.46 3.26 -21.60
C ASP A 143 -0.60 4.15 -22.51
N GLN A 144 -0.93 5.44 -22.65
CA GLN A 144 -0.09 6.39 -23.42
C GLN A 144 1.35 6.42 -22.90
N ARG A 145 1.54 6.45 -21.57
CA ARG A 145 2.87 6.47 -20.97
C ARG A 145 3.63 5.17 -21.21
N ILE A 146 2.98 4.02 -21.04
CA ILE A 146 3.59 2.70 -21.25
C ILE A 146 3.95 2.53 -22.74
N SER A 147 3.03 2.86 -23.66
CA SER A 147 3.27 2.80 -25.10
C SER A 147 4.41 3.70 -25.55
N TYR A 148 4.52 4.92 -25.00
CA TYR A 148 5.65 5.81 -25.26
C TYR A 148 6.98 5.19 -24.82
N LEU A 149 7.03 4.55 -23.65
CA LEU A 149 8.24 3.87 -23.19
C LEU A 149 8.54 2.61 -24.01
N ALA A 150 7.51 1.85 -24.40
CA ALA A 150 7.64 0.65 -25.22
C ALA A 150 8.20 0.97 -26.63
N SER A 151 7.81 2.10 -27.23
CA SER A 151 8.35 2.53 -28.52
C SER A 151 9.84 2.91 -28.43
N ILE A 152 10.26 3.56 -27.35
CA ILE A 152 11.69 3.82 -27.08
C ILE A 152 12.44 2.51 -26.86
N GLN A 153 11.88 1.60 -26.05
CA GLN A 153 12.48 0.31 -25.79
C GLN A 153 12.68 -0.49 -27.10
N SER A 154 11.67 -0.49 -27.98
CA SER A 154 11.74 -1.18 -29.27
C SER A 154 12.75 -0.54 -30.22
N SER A 155 12.75 0.80 -30.33
CA SER A 155 13.68 1.52 -31.22
C SER A 155 15.15 1.41 -30.81
N LYS A 156 15.43 1.25 -29.51
CA LYS A 156 16.79 1.15 -28.95
C LYS A 156 17.21 -0.27 -28.58
N ASP A 157 16.37 -1.27 -28.88
CA ASP A 157 16.54 -2.68 -28.50
C ASP A 157 16.88 -2.87 -26.99
N TYR A 158 16.24 -2.08 -26.13
CA TYR A 158 16.38 -2.26 -24.69
C TYR A 158 15.60 -3.49 -24.21
N LYS A 159 15.99 -4.03 -23.05
CA LYS A 159 15.22 -5.08 -22.37
C LYS A 159 13.86 -4.55 -21.93
N SER A 160 12.84 -5.40 -21.92
CA SER A 160 11.50 -5.10 -21.41
C SER A 160 11.50 -4.52 -19.98
N SER A 161 12.42 -4.98 -19.13
CA SER A 161 12.60 -4.44 -17.76
C SER A 161 12.99 -2.96 -17.72
N TRP A 162 13.60 -2.43 -18.78
CA TRP A 162 13.89 -1.01 -18.88
C TRP A 162 12.61 -0.17 -18.83
N VAL A 163 11.53 -0.62 -19.48
CA VAL A 163 10.23 0.07 -19.46
C VAL A 163 9.70 0.19 -18.05
N TYR A 164 9.80 -0.88 -17.25
CA TYR A 164 9.41 -0.87 -15.84
C TYR A 164 10.20 0.18 -15.06
N TYR A 165 11.54 0.16 -15.12
CA TYR A 165 12.35 1.12 -14.37
C TYR A 165 12.10 2.59 -14.77
N GLN A 166 11.86 2.85 -16.06
CA GLN A 166 11.50 4.19 -16.54
C GLN A 166 10.10 4.61 -16.10
N PHE A 167 9.17 3.66 -15.99
CA PHE A 167 7.82 3.90 -15.48
C PHE A 167 7.86 4.22 -13.98
N ILE A 168 8.55 3.40 -13.18
CA ILE A 168 8.72 3.62 -11.74
C ILE A 168 9.42 4.95 -11.44
N GLY A 169 10.38 5.37 -12.27
CA GLY A 169 10.99 6.70 -12.15
C GLY A 169 10.04 7.88 -12.30
N LYS A 170 8.77 7.67 -12.70
CA LYS A 170 7.71 8.67 -12.77
C LYS A 170 6.51 8.35 -11.87
N LEU A 171 6.63 7.37 -10.97
CA LEU A 171 5.53 6.88 -10.16
C LEU A 171 4.87 8.01 -9.34
N ASP A 172 5.66 8.84 -8.64
CA ASP A 172 5.12 9.94 -7.82
C ASP A 172 4.28 10.93 -8.63
N ALA A 173 4.75 11.29 -9.83
CA ALA A 173 4.03 12.21 -10.71
C ALA A 173 2.71 11.58 -11.22
N LEU A 174 2.72 10.29 -11.56
CA LEU A 174 1.54 9.56 -11.98
C LEU A 174 0.54 9.39 -10.83
N THR A 175 1.02 9.04 -9.64
CA THR A 175 0.23 8.96 -8.41
C THR A 175 -0.43 10.29 -8.11
N ASN A 176 0.29 11.41 -8.23
CA ASN A 176 -0.27 12.74 -8.04
C ASN A 176 -1.33 13.10 -9.07
N ALA A 177 -1.08 12.81 -10.36
CA ALA A 177 -2.06 13.05 -11.42
C ALA A 177 -3.33 12.20 -11.23
N ILE A 178 -3.18 10.93 -10.86
CA ILE A 178 -4.31 10.02 -10.69
C ILE A 178 -5.09 10.36 -9.43
N ASN A 179 -4.44 10.40 -8.27
CA ASN A 179 -5.13 10.52 -6.99
C ASN A 179 -5.46 11.97 -6.58
N GLY A 180 -4.63 12.92 -7.02
CA GLY A 180 -4.80 14.34 -6.72
C GLY A 180 -5.70 15.09 -7.69
N ARG A 181 -5.91 14.55 -8.90
CA ARG A 181 -6.77 15.16 -9.93
C ARG A 181 -7.90 14.24 -10.37
N ILE A 182 -7.59 13.08 -10.95
CA ILE A 182 -8.62 12.23 -11.58
C ILE A 182 -9.57 11.59 -10.56
N LEU A 183 -9.02 10.98 -9.51
CA LEU A 183 -9.75 10.35 -8.41
C LEU A 183 -10.05 11.32 -7.25
N LYS A 184 -9.83 12.62 -7.44
CA LYS A 184 -10.12 13.62 -6.40
C LYS A 184 -11.62 13.58 -6.06
N GLY A 185 -11.94 13.44 -4.78
CA GLY A 185 -13.32 13.34 -4.30
C GLY A 185 -13.96 11.96 -4.42
N THR A 186 -13.24 10.96 -4.92
CA THR A 186 -13.70 9.55 -4.89
C THR A 186 -13.26 8.86 -3.60
N ARG A 187 -13.82 7.68 -3.30
CA ARG A 187 -13.41 6.86 -2.14
C ARG A 187 -12.10 6.08 -2.36
N TYR A 188 -11.46 6.21 -3.51
CA TYR A 188 -10.30 5.40 -3.87
C TYR A 188 -9.02 6.23 -4.03
N PHE A 189 -7.93 5.62 -3.58
CA PHE A 189 -6.59 5.83 -4.12
C PHE A 189 -6.24 4.65 -5.01
N TYR A 190 -5.52 4.89 -6.09
CA TYR A 190 -5.12 3.84 -7.02
C TYR A 190 -3.63 3.92 -7.33
N SER A 191 -2.97 2.76 -7.37
CA SER A 191 -1.53 2.66 -7.63
C SER A 191 -1.25 2.51 -9.12
N PRO A 192 -0.52 3.44 -9.75
CA PRO A 192 -0.09 3.29 -11.15
C PRO A 192 0.79 2.04 -11.35
N GLU A 193 1.53 1.63 -10.32
CA GLU A 193 2.36 0.43 -10.34
C GLU A 193 1.51 -0.85 -10.43
N ALA A 194 0.39 -0.91 -9.71
CA ALA A 194 -0.54 -2.04 -9.78
C ALA A 194 -1.12 -2.20 -11.20
N TYR A 195 -1.43 -1.08 -11.87
CA TYR A 195 -1.87 -1.07 -13.27
C TYR A 195 -0.78 -1.59 -14.20
N PHE A 196 0.44 -1.08 -14.07
CA PHE A 196 1.57 -1.51 -14.88
C PHE A 196 1.77 -3.02 -14.77
N ASN A 197 1.82 -3.55 -13.55
CA ASN A 197 2.03 -4.98 -13.32
C ASN A 197 0.93 -5.85 -13.93
N LYS A 198 -0.32 -5.37 -13.97
CA LYS A 198 -1.46 -6.11 -14.53
C LYS A 198 -1.56 -6.00 -16.06
N TYR A 199 -1.26 -4.84 -16.65
CA TYR A 199 -1.65 -4.53 -18.03
C TYR A 199 -0.49 -4.25 -18.99
N SER A 200 0.73 -4.04 -18.49
CA SER A 200 1.89 -3.69 -19.34
C SER A 200 2.23 -4.75 -20.39
N SER A 201 1.95 -6.03 -20.14
CA SER A 201 2.20 -7.13 -21.08
C SER A 201 1.43 -7.01 -22.40
N ARG A 202 0.35 -6.22 -22.42
CA ARG A 202 -0.42 -5.91 -23.64
C ARG A 202 0.31 -4.93 -24.57
N LEU A 203 1.24 -4.15 -24.02
CA LEU A 203 1.88 -3.01 -24.69
C LEU A 203 3.39 -3.19 -24.85
N VAL A 204 4.03 -3.92 -23.94
CA VAL A 204 5.48 -4.12 -23.90
C VAL A 204 5.82 -5.50 -24.44
N SER A 205 6.54 -5.53 -25.56
CA SER A 205 7.06 -6.77 -26.14
C SER A 205 8.48 -7.08 -25.63
N LEU A 206 8.82 -8.37 -25.59
CA LEU A 206 10.20 -8.79 -25.38
C LEU A 206 11.09 -8.31 -26.53
N SER A 207 12.30 -7.86 -26.20
CA SER A 207 13.31 -7.51 -27.20
C SER A 207 13.79 -8.73 -27.97
N ALA A 208 14.46 -8.54 -29.13
CA ALA A 208 14.99 -9.65 -29.91
C ALA A 208 15.99 -10.48 -29.08
N ARG A 209 16.81 -9.81 -28.28
CA ARG A 209 17.74 -10.44 -27.33
C ARG A 209 17.02 -11.26 -26.26
N GLU A 210 15.94 -10.73 -25.68
CA GLU A 210 15.14 -11.45 -24.68
C GLU A 210 14.43 -12.67 -25.26
N LYS A 211 13.87 -12.55 -26.48
CA LYS A 211 13.29 -13.69 -27.22
C LYS A 211 14.32 -14.78 -27.47
N ALA A 212 15.52 -14.41 -27.94
CA ALA A 212 16.61 -15.36 -28.19
C ALA A 212 17.15 -16.01 -26.90
N GLU A 213 17.10 -15.31 -25.76
CA GLU A 213 17.47 -15.87 -24.46
C GLU A 213 16.39 -16.84 -23.94
N LEU A 214 15.11 -16.48 -24.10
CA LEU A 214 13.98 -17.35 -23.73
C LEU A 214 13.99 -18.65 -24.54
N HIS A 215 14.17 -18.58 -25.85
CA HIS A 215 14.29 -19.77 -26.71
C HIS A 215 15.48 -20.67 -26.30
N ARG A 216 16.64 -20.08 -25.96
CA ARG A 216 17.79 -20.85 -25.46
C ARG A 216 17.54 -21.51 -24.11
N ARG A 217 16.72 -20.91 -23.24
CA ARG A 217 16.34 -21.53 -21.97
C ARG A 217 15.34 -22.65 -22.17
N LEU A 218 14.37 -22.50 -23.06
CA LEU A 218 13.39 -23.55 -23.37
C LEU A 218 14.07 -24.78 -23.97
N ASN A 219 14.97 -24.59 -24.94
CA ASN A 219 15.70 -25.69 -25.61
C ASN A 219 16.80 -26.35 -24.74
N ARG A 220 17.01 -25.90 -23.48
CA ARG A 220 17.93 -26.55 -22.53
C ARG A 220 17.23 -27.55 -21.61
N TRP A 221 15.91 -27.63 -21.68
CA TRP A 221 15.07 -28.51 -20.87
C TRP A 221 14.53 -29.70 -21.68
N ASP A 222 14.85 -29.73 -22.98
CA ASP A 222 14.78 -30.89 -23.87
C ASP A 222 16.18 -31.54 -23.97
#